data_AF-A0A0C2FPU1-F1
#
_entry.id   AF-A0A0C2FPU1-F1
#
_cell.length_a   1.000
_cell.length_b   1.000
_cell.length_c   1.000
_cell.angle_alpha   90.00
_cell.angle_beta   90.00
_cell.angle_gamma   90.00
#
_symmetry.space_group_name_H-M   'P 1'
#
loop_
_entity.id
_entity.type
_entity.pdbx_description
1 polymer ?
#
loop_
_entity_poly.entity_id
_entity_poly.type
_entity_poly.pdbx_seq_one_letter_code
_entity_poly.pdbx_strand_id
1 'polypeptide(L)'
;MLGKLLCTSLIVLAVSAQKSKIPCGLPPFVSKLPVKQAQQLNETWANYTNGSECAAEQKRTFEIIGSLTEAERDAVFETKEEPSSGLHKKLRDYAKDNFNDEQKAGFEEWITGIVNAKKAVEERISKLSPSAKEMLDKIIKVRQEERRLLSSLSPELSKELYGLI
;
A
#
# COMPACT_ATOMS: atom_id res chain seq x y z
N MET A 1 -41.50 7.89 32.22
CA MET A 1 -41.69 8.90 31.14
C MET A 1 -40.68 10.02 31.38
N LEU A 2 -40.06 10.51 30.30
CA LEU A 2 -39.01 11.55 30.21
C LEU A 2 -37.65 11.15 30.81
N GLY A 3 -36.52 11.26 30.12
CA GLY A 3 -36.23 11.73 28.77
C GLY A 3 -34.73 11.57 28.55
N LYS A 4 -34.32 10.68 27.64
CA LYS A 4 -32.91 10.53 27.25
C LYS A 4 -32.61 11.60 26.19
N LEU A 5 -31.91 12.67 26.59
CA LEU A 5 -31.23 13.56 25.66
C LEU A 5 -30.04 12.79 25.06
N LEU A 6 -30.23 12.21 23.88
CA LEU A 6 -29.16 11.77 23.00
C LEU A 6 -28.61 13.01 22.28
N CYS A 7 -27.61 13.66 22.87
CA CYS A 7 -26.73 14.58 22.13
C CYS A 7 -25.79 13.75 21.26
N THR A 8 -26.22 13.46 20.04
CA THR A 8 -25.33 12.93 18.99
C THR A 8 -24.40 14.05 18.52
N SER A 9 -23.21 14.13 19.11
CA SER A 9 -22.13 14.95 18.59
C SER A 9 -21.66 14.36 17.25
N LEU A 10 -22.16 14.94 16.15
CA LEU A 10 -21.58 14.77 14.81
C LEU A 10 -20.23 15.49 14.79
N ILE A 11 -19.16 14.76 15.10
CA ILE A 11 -17.80 15.22 14.83
C ILE A 11 -17.57 14.96 13.34
N VAL A 12 -17.78 15.99 12.53
CA VAL A 12 -17.30 16.01 11.15
C VAL A 12 -15.77 16.18 11.21
N LEU A 13 -15.04 15.07 11.15
CA LEU A 13 -13.61 15.11 10.88
C LEU A 13 -13.42 15.52 9.43
N ALA A 14 -13.18 16.80 9.19
CA ALA A 14 -12.63 17.27 7.94
C ALA A 14 -11.21 16.71 7.81
N VAL A 15 -11.07 15.61 7.08
CA VAL A 15 -9.76 15.08 6.69
C VAL A 15 -9.18 16.03 5.65
N SER A 16 -8.35 16.98 6.10
CA SER A 16 -7.48 17.73 5.21
C SER A 16 -6.47 16.75 4.62
N ALA A 17 -6.58 16.45 3.32
CA ALA A 17 -5.56 15.73 2.59
C ALA A 17 -4.28 16.58 2.53
N GLN A 18 -3.40 16.41 3.53
CA GLN A 18 -2.03 16.91 3.44
C GLN A 18 -1.36 16.19 2.26
N LYS A 19 -1.15 16.92 1.15
CA LYS A 19 -0.22 16.50 0.10
C LYS A 19 1.14 16.31 0.76
N SER A 20 1.50 15.07 1.08
CA SER A 20 2.81 14.75 1.59
C SER A 20 3.85 15.19 0.57
N LYS A 21 4.81 16.03 1.00
CA LYS A 21 5.95 16.38 0.15
C LYS A 21 6.73 15.11 -0.14
N ILE A 22 6.96 14.80 -1.41
CA ILE A 22 7.77 13.66 -1.83
C ILE A 22 9.19 13.89 -1.30
N PRO A 23 9.82 12.91 -0.62
CA PRO A 23 11.17 13.08 -0.10
C PRO A 23 12.18 13.27 -1.24
N CYS A 24 13.17 14.12 -1.02
CA CYS A 24 14.32 14.27 -1.91
C CYS A 24 15.31 13.13 -1.69
N GLY A 25 15.93 12.64 -2.77
CA GLY A 25 16.98 11.63 -2.75
C GLY A 25 16.76 10.54 -3.78
N LEU A 26 17.82 9.76 -4.05
CA LEU A 26 17.77 8.63 -4.96
C LEU A 26 16.68 7.62 -4.50
N PRO A 27 15.70 7.26 -5.35
CA PRO A 27 14.61 6.40 -4.93
C PRO A 27 15.06 5.00 -4.51
N PRO A 28 14.44 4.39 -3.48
CA PRO A 28 14.86 3.09 -2.93
C PRO A 28 14.59 1.90 -3.88
N PHE A 29 13.84 2.12 -4.96
CA PHE A 29 13.52 1.09 -5.95
C PHE A 29 14.49 1.08 -7.15
N VAL A 30 15.52 1.96 -7.18
CA VAL A 30 16.47 2.06 -8.31
C VAL A 30 17.10 0.72 -8.69
N SER A 31 17.42 -0.12 -7.69
CA SER A 31 18.03 -1.45 -7.92
C SER A 31 17.09 -2.46 -8.58
N LYS A 32 15.79 -2.17 -8.65
CA LYS A 32 14.78 -3.03 -9.28
C LYS A 32 14.45 -2.63 -10.72
N LEU A 33 14.92 -1.48 -11.17
CA LEU A 33 14.64 -0.97 -12.51
C LEU A 33 15.46 -1.71 -13.58
N PRO A 34 14.98 -1.72 -14.84
CA PRO A 34 15.83 -2.13 -15.95
C PRO A 34 17.09 -1.25 -16.02
N VAL A 35 18.19 -1.83 -16.49
CA VAL A 35 19.54 -1.23 -16.43
C VAL A 35 19.56 0.21 -16.94
N LYS A 36 18.87 0.48 -18.05
CA LYS A 36 18.80 1.81 -18.67
C LYS A 36 18.16 2.85 -17.74
N GLN A 37 16.99 2.56 -17.19
CA GLN A 37 16.26 3.47 -16.31
C GLN A 37 16.94 3.61 -14.95
N ALA A 38 17.53 2.54 -14.44
CA ALA A 38 18.36 2.58 -13.23
C ALA A 38 19.55 3.53 -13.42
N GLN A 39 20.27 3.44 -14.54
CA GLN A 39 21.38 4.32 -14.87
C GLN A 39 20.91 5.78 -14.99
N GLN A 40 19.80 6.03 -15.70
CA GLN A 40 19.24 7.38 -15.84
C GLN A 40 18.87 8.02 -14.50
N LEU A 41 18.34 7.24 -13.54
CA LEU A 41 18.09 7.75 -12.19
C LEU A 41 19.37 8.03 -11.42
N ASN A 42 20.38 7.15 -11.49
CA ASN A 42 21.66 7.39 -10.84
C ASN A 42 22.30 8.68 -11.37
N GLU A 43 22.27 8.92 -12.68
CA GLU A 43 22.78 10.15 -13.30
C GLU A 43 21.96 11.38 -12.89
N THR A 44 20.64 11.28 -12.87
CA THR A 44 19.73 12.37 -12.45
C THR A 44 20.04 12.83 -11.03
N TRP A 45 20.31 11.89 -10.12
CA TRP A 45 20.56 12.18 -8.70
C TRP A 45 22.05 12.27 -8.33
N ALA A 46 22.97 12.14 -9.29
CA ALA A 46 24.42 12.04 -9.03
C ALA A 46 25.00 13.26 -8.30
N ASN A 47 24.46 14.44 -8.55
CA ASN A 47 24.94 15.71 -8.01
C ASN A 47 24.03 16.27 -6.90
N TYR A 48 22.98 15.54 -6.52
CA TYR A 48 22.05 15.99 -5.48
C TYR A 48 22.75 16.04 -4.11
N THR A 49 22.57 17.14 -3.39
CA THR A 49 23.08 17.33 -2.03
C THR A 49 21.94 17.40 -1.04
N ASN A 50 22.07 16.74 0.11
CA ASN A 50 20.99 16.70 1.10
C ASN A 50 20.60 18.12 1.56
N GLY A 51 19.30 18.44 1.48
CA GLY A 51 18.75 19.76 1.82
C GLY A 51 18.72 20.77 0.66
N SER A 52 19.23 20.41 -0.53
CA SER A 52 19.02 21.22 -1.74
C SER A 52 17.63 21.00 -2.35
N GLU A 53 17.16 21.96 -3.15
CA GLU A 53 15.92 21.81 -3.92
C GLU A 53 16.06 20.67 -4.93
N CYS A 54 15.07 19.77 -4.98
CA CYS A 54 15.15 18.53 -5.78
C CYS A 54 13.99 18.38 -6.79
N ALA A 55 13.27 19.46 -7.08
CA ALA A 55 12.07 19.41 -7.90
C ALA A 55 12.36 18.93 -9.34
N ALA A 56 13.54 19.27 -9.88
CA ALA A 56 13.95 18.85 -11.21
C ALA A 56 14.22 17.34 -11.27
N GLU A 57 14.93 16.81 -10.27
CA GLU A 57 15.27 15.40 -10.11
C GLU A 57 14.01 14.56 -9.86
N GLN A 58 13.09 15.06 -9.04
CA GLN A 58 11.78 14.43 -8.84
C GLN A 58 10.97 14.39 -10.13
N LYS A 59 10.86 15.53 -10.85
CA LYS A 59 10.17 15.56 -12.15
C LYS A 59 10.78 14.56 -13.12
N ARG A 60 12.10 14.53 -13.23
CA ARG A 60 12.81 13.61 -14.12
C ARG A 60 12.61 12.15 -13.71
N THR A 61 12.54 11.88 -12.41
CA THR A 61 12.21 10.55 -11.87
C THR A 61 10.83 10.11 -12.35
N PHE A 62 9.81 10.97 -12.26
CA PHE A 62 8.47 10.64 -12.77
C PHE A 62 8.45 10.38 -14.27
N GLU A 63 9.20 11.13 -15.07
CA GLU A 63 9.32 10.89 -16.51
C GLU A 63 9.95 9.53 -16.82
N ILE A 64 11.03 9.17 -16.11
CA ILE A 64 11.71 7.88 -16.28
C ILE A 64 10.77 6.73 -15.90
N ILE A 65 10.06 6.85 -14.78
CA ILE A 65 9.11 5.82 -14.33
C ILE A 65 7.88 5.74 -15.24
N GLY A 66 7.41 6.87 -15.76
CA GLY A 66 6.34 6.92 -16.76
C GLY A 66 6.71 6.23 -18.08
N SER A 67 8.01 6.16 -18.41
CA SER A 67 8.51 5.51 -19.62
C SER A 67 8.57 3.98 -19.55
N LEU A 68 8.38 3.39 -18.36
CA LEU A 68 8.37 1.94 -18.19
C LEU A 68 7.16 1.31 -18.88
N THR A 69 7.37 0.13 -19.46
CA THR A 69 6.25 -0.74 -19.88
C THR A 69 5.46 -1.22 -18.66
N GLU A 70 4.25 -1.73 -18.89
CA GLU A 70 3.43 -2.28 -17.81
C GLU A 70 4.13 -3.45 -17.09
N ALA A 71 4.74 -4.37 -17.85
CA ALA A 71 5.49 -5.49 -17.26
C ALA A 71 6.71 -5.03 -16.44
N GLU A 72 7.42 -3.98 -16.88
CA GLU A 72 8.54 -3.41 -16.10
C GLU A 72 8.04 -2.71 -14.84
N ARG A 73 6.90 -1.99 -14.91
CA ARG A 73 6.28 -1.38 -13.72
C ARG A 73 5.85 -2.45 -12.72
N ASP A 74 5.21 -3.53 -13.19
CA ASP A 74 4.81 -4.65 -12.35
C ASP A 74 6.07 -5.24 -11.67
N ALA A 75 7.14 -5.53 -12.41
CA ALA A 75 8.36 -6.08 -11.80
C ALA A 75 9.00 -5.18 -10.72
N VAL A 76 8.86 -3.85 -10.85
CA VAL A 76 9.45 -2.86 -9.92
C VAL A 76 8.56 -2.59 -8.71
N PHE A 77 7.25 -2.45 -8.93
CA PHE A 77 6.27 -1.94 -7.97
C PHE A 77 5.25 -2.97 -7.50
N GLU A 78 5.20 -4.16 -8.08
CA GLU A 78 4.33 -5.22 -7.59
C GLU A 78 4.67 -5.52 -6.13
N THR A 79 3.68 -5.32 -5.28
CA THR A 79 3.71 -5.81 -3.91
C THR A 79 3.70 -7.32 -3.98
N LYS A 80 4.89 -7.93 -4.04
CA LYS A 80 5.03 -9.34 -3.70
C LYS A 80 4.33 -9.55 -2.37
N GLU A 81 3.38 -10.47 -2.32
CA GLU A 81 2.75 -10.88 -1.08
C GLU A 81 3.85 -11.45 -0.18
N GLU A 82 4.47 -10.59 0.63
CA GLU A 82 5.39 -11.03 1.66
C GLU A 82 4.59 -12.00 2.55
N PRO A 83 5.13 -13.18 2.86
CA PRO A 83 4.46 -14.09 3.78
C PRO A 83 4.14 -13.31 5.05
N SER A 84 2.85 -13.26 5.41
CA SER A 84 2.37 -12.29 6.40
C SER A 84 3.10 -12.38 7.74
N SER A 85 3.68 -13.54 8.06
CA SER A 85 4.54 -13.75 9.23
C SER A 85 5.73 -12.79 9.27
N GLY A 86 6.38 -12.52 8.14
CA GLY A 86 7.47 -11.55 8.03
C GLY A 86 7.00 -10.12 8.27
N LEU A 87 5.80 -9.77 7.77
CA LEU A 87 5.20 -8.46 7.98
C LEU A 87 4.81 -8.23 9.44
N HIS A 88 4.16 -9.21 10.09
CA HIS A 88 3.78 -9.11 11.50
C HIS A 88 5.01 -8.92 12.40
N LYS A 89 6.13 -9.58 12.09
CA LYS A 89 7.39 -9.37 12.81
C LYS A 89 7.89 -7.93 12.64
N LYS A 90 7.97 -7.43 11.40
CA LYS A 90 8.42 -6.05 11.11
C LYS A 90 7.56 -5.01 11.85
N LEU A 91 6.25 -5.22 11.90
CA LEU A 91 5.33 -4.33 12.63
C LEU A 91 5.58 -4.36 14.15
N ARG A 92 5.82 -5.55 14.72
CA ARG A 92 6.16 -5.70 16.14
C ARG A 92 7.49 -5.03 16.49
N ASP A 93 8.50 -5.20 15.64
CA ASP A 93 9.80 -4.54 15.81
C ASP A 93 9.63 -3.00 15.77
N TYR A 94 8.86 -2.48 14.82
CA TYR A 94 8.56 -1.05 14.75
C TYR A 94 7.82 -0.53 15.99
N ALA A 95 6.78 -1.23 16.45
CA ALA A 95 6.02 -0.85 17.63
C ALA A 95 6.90 -0.84 18.89
N LYS A 96 7.82 -1.81 19.02
CA LYS A 96 8.78 -1.85 20.12
C LYS A 96 9.59 -0.56 20.23
N ASP A 97 10.09 -0.08 19.09
CA ASP A 97 11.02 1.05 19.01
C ASP A 97 10.33 2.42 19.04
N ASN A 98 9.07 2.50 18.60
CA ASN A 98 8.41 3.78 18.35
C ASN A 98 7.18 4.07 19.23
N PHE A 99 6.59 3.06 19.88
CA PHE A 99 5.34 3.25 20.63
C PHE A 99 5.60 3.43 22.13
N ASN A 100 4.73 4.21 22.77
CA ASN A 100 4.62 4.27 24.23
C ASN A 100 3.87 3.04 24.78
N ASP A 101 3.79 2.90 26.11
CA ASP A 101 3.24 1.69 26.75
C ASP A 101 1.76 1.46 26.45
N GLU A 102 0.95 2.52 26.40
CA GLU A 102 -0.48 2.42 26.06
C GLU A 102 -0.67 1.99 24.59
N GLN A 103 0.09 2.61 23.68
CA GLN A 103 0.08 2.27 22.26
C GLN A 103 0.56 0.83 22.01
N LYS A 104 1.56 0.36 22.77
CA LYS A 104 2.05 -1.02 22.70
C LYS A 104 0.97 -2.01 23.09
N ALA A 105 0.21 -1.75 24.15
CA ALA A 105 -0.88 -2.63 24.57
C ALA A 105 -1.97 -2.75 23.49
N GLY A 106 -2.45 -1.62 22.96
CA GLY A 106 -3.45 -1.62 21.88
C GLY A 106 -2.94 -2.25 20.58
N PHE A 107 -1.66 -2.02 20.24
CA PHE A 107 -1.03 -2.65 19.09
C PHE A 107 -0.94 -4.17 19.24
N GLU A 108 -0.54 -4.66 20.41
CA GLU A 108 -0.41 -6.10 20.69
C GLU A 108 -1.75 -6.83 20.65
N GLU A 109 -2.80 -6.23 21.18
CA GLU A 109 -4.18 -6.74 21.05
C GLU A 109 -4.59 -6.81 19.58
N TRP A 110 -4.43 -5.71 18.84
CA TRP A 110 -4.80 -5.63 17.44
C TRP A 110 -4.05 -6.65 16.56
N ILE A 111 -2.72 -6.70 16.65
CA ILE A 111 -1.91 -7.59 15.80
C ILE A 111 -2.20 -9.07 16.12
N THR A 112 -2.50 -9.40 17.38
CA THR A 112 -2.91 -10.75 17.79
C THR A 112 -4.27 -11.09 17.19
N GLY A 113 -5.22 -10.15 17.21
CA GLY A 113 -6.52 -10.30 16.55
C GLY A 113 -6.38 -10.58 15.05
N ILE A 114 -5.52 -9.84 14.35
CA ILE A 114 -5.24 -10.04 12.93
C ILE A 114 -4.65 -11.44 12.66
N VAL A 115 -3.66 -11.86 13.44
CA VAL A 115 -3.02 -13.19 13.28
C VAL A 115 -4.03 -14.32 13.51
N ASN A 116 -4.86 -14.20 14.56
CA ASN A 116 -5.88 -15.20 14.86
C ASN A 116 -6.97 -15.27 13.80
N ALA A 117 -7.44 -14.11 13.31
CA ALA A 117 -8.43 -14.05 12.24
C ALA A 117 -7.90 -14.70 10.95
N LYS A 118 -6.64 -14.42 10.58
CA LYS A 118 -6.00 -15.06 9.43
C LYS A 118 -5.94 -16.59 9.60
N LYS A 119 -5.46 -17.07 10.74
CA LYS A 119 -5.38 -18.51 11.03
C LYS A 119 -6.75 -19.18 10.94
N ALA A 120 -7.79 -18.55 11.48
CA ALA A 120 -9.15 -19.06 11.42
C ALA A 120 -9.68 -19.16 9.98
N VAL A 121 -9.34 -18.19 9.11
CA VAL A 121 -9.69 -18.24 7.68
C VAL A 121 -8.93 -19.37 6.97
N GLU A 122 -7.63 -19.52 7.22
CA GLU A 122 -6.83 -20.62 6.65
C GLU A 122 -7.36 -21.98 7.06
N GLU A 123 -7.77 -22.15 8.31
CA GLU A 123 -8.41 -23.37 8.79
C GLU A 123 -9.77 -23.62 8.12
N ARG A 124 -10.57 -22.57 7.87
CA ARG A 124 -11.82 -22.71 7.11
C ARG A 124 -11.55 -23.12 5.67
N ILE A 125 -10.53 -22.53 5.04
CA ILE A 125 -10.11 -22.88 3.67
C ILE A 125 -9.64 -24.32 3.61
N SER A 126 -8.85 -24.79 4.58
CA SER A 126 -8.34 -26.17 4.58
C SER A 126 -9.47 -27.20 4.61
N LYS A 127 -10.57 -26.89 5.30
CA LYS A 127 -11.79 -27.70 5.42
C LYS A 127 -12.75 -27.61 4.21
N LEU A 128 -12.49 -26.75 3.24
CA LEU A 128 -13.34 -26.66 2.04
C LEU A 128 -13.25 -27.93 1.19
N SER A 129 -14.36 -28.25 0.51
CA SER A 129 -14.38 -29.29 -0.52
C SER A 129 -13.49 -28.90 -1.71
N PRO A 130 -13.02 -29.87 -2.53
CA PRO A 130 -12.23 -29.57 -3.72
C PRO A 130 -12.91 -28.58 -4.67
N SER A 131 -14.22 -28.76 -4.93
CA SER A 131 -15.00 -27.86 -5.79
C SER A 131 -15.13 -26.45 -5.18
N ALA A 132 -15.30 -26.33 -3.86
CA ALA A 132 -15.35 -25.03 -3.20
C ALA A 132 -13.99 -24.31 -3.23
N LYS A 133 -12.87 -25.05 -3.08
CA LYS A 133 -11.51 -24.50 -3.24
C LYS A 133 -11.28 -24.00 -4.67
N GLU A 134 -11.68 -24.79 -5.66
CA GLU A 134 -11.58 -24.39 -7.07
C GLU A 134 -12.36 -23.10 -7.36
N MET A 135 -13.58 -22.98 -6.83
CA MET A 135 -14.37 -21.75 -6.99
C MET A 135 -13.77 -20.56 -6.22
N LEU A 136 -13.24 -20.79 -5.02
CA LEU A 136 -12.53 -19.76 -4.26
C LEU A 136 -11.32 -19.23 -5.04
N ASP A 137 -10.51 -20.12 -5.63
CA ASP A 137 -9.36 -19.74 -6.45
C ASP A 137 -9.78 -18.92 -7.67
N LYS A 138 -10.87 -19.29 -8.34
CA LYS A 138 -11.44 -18.51 -9.46
C LYS A 138 -11.88 -17.12 -9.01
N ILE A 139 -12.57 -17.00 -7.88
CA ILE A 139 -13.00 -15.71 -7.33
C ILE A 139 -11.78 -14.85 -6.95
N ILE A 140 -10.74 -15.43 -6.36
CA ILE A 140 -9.50 -14.72 -6.02
C ILE A 140 -8.88 -14.13 -7.29
N LYS A 141 -8.80 -14.90 -8.38
CA LYS A 141 -8.27 -14.43 -9.67
C LYS A 141 -9.09 -13.26 -10.24
N VAL A 142 -10.42 -13.35 -10.21
CA VAL A 142 -11.30 -12.25 -10.67
C VAL A 142 -11.05 -10.98 -9.85
N ARG A 143 -10.92 -11.08 -8.54
CA ARG A 143 -10.63 -9.93 -7.67
C ARG A 143 -9.23 -9.36 -7.88
N GLN A 144 -8.25 -10.20 -8.21
CA GLN A 144 -6.91 -9.75 -8.58
C GLN A 144 -6.95 -8.94 -9.87
N GLU A 145 -7.67 -9.42 -10.88
CA GLU A 145 -7.84 -8.72 -12.15
C GLU A 145 -8.60 -7.40 -11.97
N GLU A 146 -9.69 -7.39 -11.19
CA GLU A 146 -10.42 -6.18 -10.84
C GLU A 146 -9.50 -5.13 -10.21
N ARG A 147 -8.68 -5.53 -9.22
CA ARG A 147 -7.69 -4.62 -8.61
C ARG A 147 -6.66 -4.12 -9.62
N ARG A 148 -6.17 -4.99 -10.51
CA ARG A 148 -5.23 -4.64 -11.58
C ARG A 148 -5.83 -3.56 -12.47
N LEU A 149 -7.04 -3.78 -12.97
CA LEU A 149 -7.75 -2.83 -13.82
C LEU A 149 -7.95 -1.49 -13.11
N LEU A 150 -8.47 -1.49 -11.87
CA LEU A 150 -8.68 -0.28 -11.09
C LEU A 150 -7.38 0.49 -10.83
N SER A 151 -6.27 -0.21 -10.54
CA SER A 151 -4.96 0.42 -10.34
C SER A 151 -4.34 0.99 -11.62
N SER A 152 -4.77 0.50 -12.79
CA SER A 152 -4.26 0.93 -14.10
C SER A 152 -4.98 2.16 -14.65
N LEU A 153 -6.10 2.57 -14.04
CA LEU A 153 -6.89 3.71 -14.50
C LEU A 153 -6.08 5.01 -14.43
N SER A 154 -6.15 5.82 -15.50
CA SER A 154 -5.63 7.18 -15.45
C SER A 154 -6.48 8.06 -14.52
N PRO A 155 -5.94 9.19 -14.01
CA PRO A 155 -6.72 10.12 -13.20
C PRO A 155 -8.01 10.61 -13.90
N GLU A 156 -7.96 10.80 -15.22
CA GLU A 156 -9.10 11.25 -16.02
C GLU A 156 -10.20 10.18 -16.07
N LEU A 157 -9.83 8.93 -16.37
CA LEU A 157 -10.77 7.80 -16.41
C LEU A 157 -11.32 7.49 -15.02
N SER A 158 -10.47 7.53 -13.99
CA SER A 158 -10.90 7.33 -12.61
C SER A 158 -11.93 8.37 -12.19
N LYS A 159 -11.77 9.63 -12.62
CA LYS A 159 -12.75 10.69 -12.37
C LYS A 159 -14.06 10.47 -13.12
N GLU A 160 -14.01 10.04 -14.39
CA GLU A 160 -15.21 9.75 -15.19
C GLU A 160 -16.01 8.58 -14.61
N LEU A 161 -15.31 7.54 -14.14
CA LEU A 161 -15.92 6.34 -13.56
C LEU A 161 -16.27 6.50 -12.08
N TYR A 162 -15.94 7.63 -11.45
CA TYR A 162 -16.17 7.85 -10.02
C TYR A 162 -17.65 7.73 -9.66
N GLY A 163 -17.96 6.83 -8.73
CA GLY A 163 -19.33 6.56 -8.27
C GLY A 163 -20.11 5.57 -9.15
N LEU A 164 -19.51 5.07 -10.24
CA LEU A 164 -20.07 3.99 -11.06
C LEU A 164 -19.44 2.62 -10.74
N ILE A 165 -18.19 2.63 -10.26
CA ILE A 165 -17.42 1.45 -9.88
C ILE A 165 -16.83 1.62 -8.47
#